data_AF-A0A9W5QLT9-F1
#
_entry.id   AF-A0A9W5QLT9-F1
#
_cell.length_a   1.000
_cell.length_b   1.000
_cell.length_c   1.000
_cell.angle_alpha   90.00
_cell.angle_beta   90.00
_cell.angle_gamma   90.00
#
_symmetry.space_group_name_H-M   'P 1'
#
loop_
_entity.id
_entity.type
_entity.pdbx_description
1 polymer ?
#
loop_
_entity_poly.entity_id
_entity_poly.type
_entity_poly.pdbx_seq_one_letter_code
_entity_poly.pdbx_strand_id
1 'polypeptide(L)'
;MAELEVFGIEEWIRELENLGQDVPKITKESLKAGARVFEEKLEFNSPVGPEPNKPTLKQPWWDGKHAKNAIEEGKVVKKGGSYFIEVGWDKADRSPHFYMKFQNWGTSKNPNPPHKGFAEKTLIQSEKEVLRVMEREFMRRVTGR
;
A
#
# COMPACT_ATOMS: atom_id res chain seq x y z
N MET A 1 -1.18 8.70 -12.70
CA MET A 1 -0.09 9.14 -11.81
C MET A 1 -0.45 10.52 -11.33
N ALA A 2 -0.50 10.73 -10.02
CA ALA A 2 -0.62 12.05 -9.42
C ALA A 2 0.69 12.32 -8.70
N GLU A 3 1.22 13.52 -8.88
CA GLU A 3 2.43 14.00 -8.23
C GLU A 3 1.99 14.81 -7.02
N LEU A 4 2.28 14.30 -5.82
CA LEU A 4 2.06 15.01 -4.56
C LEU A 4 3.36 15.72 -4.19
N GLU A 5 3.37 17.04 -4.35
CA GLU A 5 4.45 17.88 -3.86
C GLU A 5 4.08 18.36 -2.45
N VAL A 6 4.81 17.86 -1.45
CA VAL A 6 4.64 18.28 -0.05
C VAL A 6 5.69 19.36 0.24
N PHE A 7 5.29 20.62 0.15
CA PHE A 7 6.12 21.76 0.56
C PHE A 7 6.54 21.62 2.03
N GLY A 8 7.84 21.77 2.31
CA GLY A 8 8.39 21.88 3.65
C GLY A 8 9.09 20.63 4.21
N ILE A 9 8.96 19.45 3.61
CA ILE A 9 9.67 18.25 4.09
C ILE A 9 11.19 18.33 3.81
N GLU A 10 11.60 19.00 2.75
CA GLU A 10 13.01 19.04 2.32
C GLU A 10 13.91 19.83 3.28
N GLU A 11 13.43 20.96 3.80
CA GLU A 11 14.14 21.74 4.82
C GLU A 11 14.27 20.96 6.13
N TRP A 12 13.22 20.24 6.51
CA TRP A 12 13.22 19.40 7.70
C TRP A 12 14.17 18.21 7.54
N ILE A 13 14.22 17.57 6.37
CA ILE A 13 15.19 16.51 6.09
C ILE A 13 16.61 17.03 6.26
N ARG A 14 16.93 18.22 5.70
CA ARG A 14 18.26 18.82 5.86
C ARG A 14 18.61 19.14 7.31
N GLU A 15 17.67 19.68 8.07
CA GLU A 15 17.87 19.94 9.50
C GLU A 15 18.06 18.63 10.30
N LEU A 16 17.31 17.58 9.98
CA LEU A 16 17.44 16.27 10.63
C LEU A 16 18.76 15.58 10.29
N GLU A 17 19.21 15.68 9.04
CA GLU A 17 20.53 15.23 8.62
C GLU A 17 21.64 15.98 9.38
N ASN A 18 21.52 17.30 9.53
CA ASN A 18 22.44 18.11 10.32
C ASN A 18 22.42 17.76 11.82
N LEU A 19 21.29 17.29 12.35
CA LEU A 19 21.14 16.80 13.73
C LEU A 19 21.62 15.34 13.92
N GLY A 20 22.16 14.72 12.87
CA GLY A 20 22.68 13.34 12.91
C GLY A 20 21.58 12.29 13.10
N GLN A 21 20.35 12.58 12.67
CA GLN A 21 19.24 11.64 12.71
C GLN A 21 19.33 10.63 11.56
N ASP A 22 18.93 9.39 11.81
CA ASP A 22 18.81 8.37 10.76
C ASP A 22 17.50 8.58 9.97
N VAL A 23 17.48 9.65 9.17
CA VAL A 23 16.34 10.02 8.31
C VAL A 23 15.89 8.82 7.46
N PRO A 24 16.77 8.04 6.80
CA PRO A 24 16.38 6.83 6.09
C PRO A 24 15.57 5.84 6.93
N LYS A 25 15.96 5.58 8.18
CA LYS A 25 15.22 4.69 9.08
C LYS A 25 13.87 5.28 9.46
N ILE A 26 13.84 6.55 9.85
CA ILE A 26 12.61 7.24 10.23
C ILE A 26 11.61 7.21 9.08
N THR A 27 12.03 7.59 7.87
CA THR A 27 11.18 7.56 6.67
C THR A 27 10.61 6.17 6.40
N LYS A 28 11.42 5.10 6.52
CA LYS A 28 10.96 3.72 6.33
C LYS A 28 9.92 3.30 7.37
N GLU A 29 10.10 3.71 8.63
CA GLU A 29 9.17 3.41 9.71
C GLU A 29 7.84 4.17 9.57
N SER A 30 7.90 5.44 9.21
CA SER A 30 6.72 6.24 8.85
C SER A 30 5.97 5.63 7.68
N LEU A 31 6.68 5.23 6.62
CA LEU A 31 6.10 4.59 5.45
C LEU A 31 5.38 3.28 5.81
N LYS A 32 5.97 2.44 6.66
CA LYS A 32 5.32 1.22 7.17
C LYS A 32 4.06 1.52 7.99
N ALA A 33 4.10 2.57 8.83
CA ALA A 33 2.92 2.98 9.59
C ALA A 33 1.76 3.41 8.67
N GLY A 34 2.06 4.13 7.60
CA GLY A 34 1.07 4.47 6.57
C GLY A 34 0.57 3.26 5.80
N ALA A 35 1.46 2.33 5.43
CA ALA A 35 1.14 1.11 4.71
C ALA A 35 0.14 0.25 5.48
N ARG A 36 0.31 0.11 6.80
CA ARG A 36 -0.59 -0.65 7.65
C ARG A 36 -2.00 -0.08 7.71
N VAL A 37 -2.12 1.25 7.79
CA VAL A 37 -3.43 1.92 7.71
C VAL A 37 -4.08 1.65 6.36
N PHE A 38 -3.30 1.76 5.28
CA PHE A 38 -3.80 1.48 3.94
C PHE A 38 -4.24 0.02 3.77
N GLU A 39 -3.47 -0.94 4.29
CA GLU A 39 -3.80 -2.36 4.34
C GLU A 39 -5.17 -2.57 5.00
N GLU A 40 -5.38 -2.07 6.22
CA GLU A 40 -6.66 -2.21 6.94
C GLU A 40 -7.85 -1.66 6.14
N LYS A 41 -7.69 -0.51 5.47
CA LYS A 41 -8.73 0.05 4.60
C LYS A 41 -8.95 -0.79 3.35
N LEU A 42 -7.88 -1.35 2.79
CA LEU A 42 -7.95 -2.22 1.61
C LEU A 42 -8.64 -3.54 1.95
N GLU A 43 -8.38 -4.13 3.11
CA GLU A 43 -9.10 -5.31 3.61
C GLU A 43 -10.60 -5.04 3.79
N PHE A 44 -10.95 -3.84 4.28
CA PHE A 44 -12.34 -3.43 4.47
C PHE A 44 -13.07 -3.22 3.14
N ASN A 45 -12.43 -2.56 2.18
CA ASN A 45 -13.03 -2.19 0.89
C ASN A 45 -12.90 -3.28 -0.19
N SER A 46 -12.17 -4.36 0.07
CA SER A 46 -11.94 -5.42 -0.91
C SER A 46 -13.22 -6.20 -1.21
N PRO A 47 -13.49 -6.53 -2.49
CA PRO A 47 -14.64 -7.36 -2.85
C PRO A 47 -14.52 -8.76 -2.24
N VAL A 48 -15.63 -9.28 -1.73
CA VAL A 48 -15.71 -10.59 -1.07
C VAL A 48 -16.78 -11.42 -1.77
N GLY A 49 -16.39 -12.61 -2.24
CA GLY A 49 -17.33 -13.62 -2.71
C GLY A 49 -18.02 -14.35 -1.54
N PRO A 50 -19.08 -15.12 -1.78
CA PRO A 50 -19.81 -15.82 -0.73
C PRO A 50 -18.96 -16.85 0.01
N GLU A 51 -18.05 -17.53 -0.70
CA GLU A 51 -17.14 -18.52 -0.12
C GLU A 51 -15.71 -18.30 -0.64
N PRO A 52 -14.68 -18.66 0.17
CA PRO A 52 -13.30 -18.63 -0.29
C PRO A 52 -13.01 -19.78 -1.27
N ASN A 53 -12.17 -19.50 -2.27
CA ASN A 53 -11.76 -20.53 -3.22
C ASN A 53 -10.88 -21.57 -2.53
N LYS A 54 -11.26 -22.84 -2.65
CA LYS A 54 -10.52 -23.97 -2.06
C LYS A 54 -9.56 -24.60 -3.08
N PRO A 55 -8.36 -25.02 -2.64
CA PRO A 55 -7.44 -25.76 -3.50
C PRO A 55 -8.08 -27.00 -4.08
N THR A 56 -7.89 -27.20 -5.39
CA THR A 56 -8.27 -28.42 -6.11
C THR A 56 -7.06 -28.96 -6.88
N LEU A 57 -7.13 -30.21 -7.33
CA LEU A 57 -6.06 -30.82 -8.14
C LEU A 57 -5.72 -30.00 -9.40
N LYS A 58 -6.72 -29.34 -10.01
CA LYS A 58 -6.53 -28.48 -11.20
C LYS A 58 -6.13 -27.05 -10.85
N GLN A 59 -6.40 -26.62 -9.62
CA GLN A 59 -6.16 -25.26 -9.14
C GLN A 59 -5.51 -25.28 -7.74
N PRO A 60 -4.27 -25.78 -7.64
CA PRO A 60 -3.58 -25.91 -6.35
C PRO A 60 -3.13 -24.55 -5.76
N TRP A 61 -3.18 -23.47 -6.55
CA TRP A 61 -2.81 -22.13 -6.12
C TRP A 61 -3.87 -21.41 -5.27
N TRP A 62 -5.04 -22.02 -5.07
CA TRP A 62 -5.98 -21.52 -4.07
C TRP A 62 -5.51 -21.89 -2.66
N ASP A 63 -5.70 -21.00 -1.70
CA ASP A 63 -5.24 -21.17 -0.32
C ASP A 63 -6.40 -21.36 0.68
N GLY A 64 -7.66 -21.36 0.22
CA GLY A 64 -8.82 -21.50 1.09
C GLY A 64 -9.20 -20.22 1.85
N LYS A 65 -8.61 -19.06 1.54
CA LYS A 65 -8.90 -17.79 2.21
C LYS A 65 -9.66 -16.83 1.28
N HIS A 66 -10.32 -15.83 1.87
CA HIS A 66 -10.76 -14.67 1.09
C HIS A 66 -9.55 -13.76 0.82
N ALA A 67 -9.49 -13.22 -0.40
CA ALA A 67 -8.42 -12.31 -0.81
C ALA A 67 -8.21 -11.15 0.18
N LYS A 68 -9.28 -10.58 0.73
CA LYS A 68 -9.21 -9.50 1.72
C LYS A 68 -8.45 -9.86 3.01
N ASN A 69 -8.26 -11.14 3.31
CA ASN A 69 -7.52 -11.63 4.49
C ASN A 69 -6.11 -12.12 4.12
N ALA A 70 -5.68 -11.87 2.88
CA ALA A 70 -4.40 -12.26 2.32
C ALA A 70 -3.73 -11.07 1.62
N ILE A 71 -4.12 -9.85 2.00
CA ILE A 71 -3.38 -8.63 1.64
C ILE A 71 -2.11 -8.63 2.48
N GLU A 72 -0.99 -8.29 1.86
CA GLU A 72 0.30 -8.21 2.53
C GLU A 72 0.99 -6.89 2.18
N GLU A 73 1.76 -6.38 3.14
CA GLU A 73 2.76 -5.34 2.92
C GLU A 73 4.02 -5.91 2.26
N GLY A 74 4.41 -5.34 1.14
CA GLY A 74 5.64 -5.65 0.43
C GLY A 74 6.89 -5.10 1.13
N LYS A 75 8.04 -5.29 0.47
CA LYS A 75 9.30 -4.72 0.96
C LYS A 75 9.39 -3.23 0.64
N VAL A 76 9.99 -2.47 1.54
CA VAL A 76 10.33 -1.08 1.23
C VAL A 76 11.47 -1.04 0.21
N VAL A 77 11.24 -0.40 -0.93
CA VAL A 77 12.20 -0.25 -2.02
C VAL A 77 12.51 1.23 -2.27
N LYS A 78 13.76 1.56 -2.60
CA LYS A 78 14.15 2.93 -2.98
C LYS A 78 14.15 3.06 -4.51
N LYS A 79 13.42 4.02 -5.06
CA LYS A 79 13.37 4.33 -6.50
C LYS A 79 13.46 5.85 -6.66
N GLY A 80 14.40 6.36 -7.47
CA GLY A 80 14.48 7.80 -7.80
C GLY A 80 14.48 8.74 -6.57
N GLY A 81 15.26 8.43 -5.54
CA GLY A 81 15.34 9.24 -4.31
C GLY A 81 14.30 8.89 -3.23
N SER A 82 13.13 8.37 -3.62
CA SER A 82 12.01 8.10 -2.71
C SER A 82 11.91 6.63 -2.28
N TYR A 83 11.30 6.40 -1.11
CA TYR A 83 10.96 5.06 -0.62
C TYR A 83 9.52 4.71 -0.98
N PHE A 84 9.31 3.47 -1.41
CA PHE A 84 8.02 2.93 -1.81
C PHE A 84 7.76 1.60 -1.10
N ILE A 85 6.50 1.32 -0.83
CA ILE A 85 6.03 0.02 -0.34
C ILE A 85 4.80 -0.35 -1.14
N GLU A 86 4.75 -1.58 -1.64
CA GLU A 86 3.60 -2.13 -2.35
C GLU A 86 2.69 -2.79 -1.31
N VAL A 87 1.37 -2.62 -1.43
CA VAL A 87 0.38 -3.24 -0.53
C VAL A 87 -0.69 -3.90 -1.38
N GLY A 88 -0.92 -5.20 -1.16
CA GLY A 88 -1.83 -6.01 -1.96
C GLY A 88 -1.22 -6.47 -3.29
N TRP A 89 -2.06 -6.58 -4.33
CA TRP A 89 -1.68 -7.23 -5.59
C TRP A 89 -1.24 -6.24 -6.67
N ASP A 90 -0.08 -6.50 -7.26
CA ASP A 90 0.39 -5.78 -8.45
C ASP A 90 -0.15 -6.41 -9.76
N LYS A 91 0.21 -5.81 -10.91
CA LYS A 91 -0.21 -6.32 -12.24
C LYS A 91 0.53 -7.60 -12.66
N ALA A 92 1.75 -7.79 -12.21
CA ALA A 92 2.61 -8.94 -12.47
C ALA A 92 2.36 -10.13 -11.51
N ASP A 93 1.52 -9.95 -10.49
CA ASP A 93 1.29 -10.92 -9.44
C ASP A 93 0.73 -12.24 -9.98
N ARG A 94 1.26 -13.33 -9.43
CA ARG A 94 0.97 -14.73 -9.74
C ARG A 94 0.77 -15.59 -8.48
N SER A 95 0.70 -14.96 -7.31
CA SER A 95 0.42 -15.58 -6.01
C SER A 95 -1.05 -15.99 -5.90
N PRO A 96 -1.43 -16.76 -4.86
CA PRO A 96 -2.85 -16.89 -4.50
C PRO A 96 -3.51 -15.51 -4.47
N HIS A 97 -4.75 -15.42 -4.96
CA HIS A 97 -5.49 -14.14 -5.09
C HIS A 97 -5.03 -13.17 -6.17
N PHE A 98 -4.10 -13.57 -7.07
CA PHE A 98 -3.71 -12.74 -8.23
C PHE A 98 -4.89 -12.22 -9.06
N TYR A 99 -6.03 -12.92 -9.05
CA TYR A 99 -7.24 -12.53 -9.76
C TYR A 99 -7.81 -11.18 -9.31
N MET A 100 -7.45 -10.68 -8.13
CA MET A 100 -7.83 -9.35 -7.64
C MET A 100 -7.32 -8.22 -8.53
N LYS A 101 -6.23 -8.44 -9.28
CA LYS A 101 -5.77 -7.49 -10.29
C LYS A 101 -6.80 -7.28 -11.40
N PHE A 102 -7.54 -8.32 -11.79
CA PHE A 102 -8.61 -8.18 -12.77
C PHE A 102 -9.84 -7.48 -12.19
N GLN A 103 -10.09 -7.63 -10.89
CA GLN A 103 -11.14 -6.83 -10.22
C GLN A 103 -10.75 -5.35 -10.15
N ASN A 104 -9.46 -5.06 -9.97
CA ASN A 104 -8.97 -3.69 -9.90
C ASN A 104 -8.89 -3.00 -11.28
N TRP A 105 -8.26 -3.63 -12.27
CA TRP A 105 -7.99 -3.03 -13.59
C TRP A 105 -8.92 -3.51 -14.70
N GLY A 106 -9.81 -4.46 -14.42
CA GLY A 106 -10.69 -5.05 -15.41
C GLY A 106 -10.01 -6.08 -16.31
N THR A 107 -10.78 -6.55 -17.28
CA THR A 107 -10.35 -7.47 -18.33
C THR A 107 -10.74 -6.90 -19.69
N SER A 108 -10.22 -7.48 -20.77
CA SER A 108 -10.63 -7.08 -22.12
C SER A 108 -12.15 -7.15 -22.35
N LYS A 109 -12.85 -8.10 -21.72
CA LYS A 109 -14.32 -8.27 -21.86
C LYS A 109 -15.13 -7.45 -20.85
N ASN A 110 -14.55 -7.11 -19.72
CA ASN A 110 -15.17 -6.28 -18.69
C ASN A 110 -14.14 -5.23 -18.23
N PRO A 111 -13.94 -4.15 -19.00
CA PRO A 111 -12.92 -3.16 -18.71
C PRO A 111 -13.28 -2.38 -17.45
N ASN A 112 -12.31 -2.14 -16.58
CA ASN A 112 -12.47 -1.22 -15.47
C ASN A 112 -11.72 0.08 -15.83
N PRO A 113 -12.43 1.21 -16.02
CA PRO A 113 -11.78 2.48 -16.32
C PRO A 113 -10.71 2.82 -15.25
N PRO A 114 -9.67 3.59 -15.61
CA PRO A 114 -8.77 4.17 -14.63
C PRO A 114 -9.55 4.85 -13.49
N HIS A 115 -9.07 4.77 -12.25
CA HIS A 115 -9.69 5.37 -11.06
C HIS A 115 -10.99 4.71 -10.58
N LYS A 116 -11.40 3.59 -11.18
CA LYS A 116 -12.60 2.85 -10.75
C LYS A 116 -12.31 1.55 -10.00
N GLY A 117 -11.05 1.12 -9.97
CA GLY A 117 -10.60 -0.03 -9.18
C GLY A 117 -10.79 0.16 -7.68
N PHE A 118 -11.12 -0.92 -6.96
CA PHE A 118 -11.35 -0.87 -5.52
C PHE A 118 -10.10 -0.42 -4.74
N ALA A 119 -8.90 -0.85 -5.16
CA ALA A 119 -7.65 -0.46 -4.51
C ALA A 119 -7.35 1.03 -4.73
N GLU A 120 -7.60 1.53 -5.93
CA GLU A 120 -7.39 2.94 -6.27
C GLU A 120 -8.40 3.87 -5.56
N LYS A 121 -9.68 3.47 -5.49
CA LYS A 121 -10.68 4.17 -4.68
C LYS A 121 -10.29 4.20 -3.21
N THR A 122 -9.79 3.08 -2.69
CA THR A 122 -9.34 2.99 -1.30
C THR A 122 -8.17 3.92 -1.05
N LEU A 123 -7.23 4.02 -1.99
CA LEU A 123 -6.09 4.94 -1.89
C LEU A 123 -6.58 6.38 -1.76
N ILE A 124 -7.46 6.82 -2.66
CA ILE A 124 -8.03 8.18 -2.64
C ILE A 124 -8.79 8.45 -1.34
N GLN A 125 -9.57 7.50 -0.85
CA GLN A 125 -10.37 7.66 0.36
C GLN A 125 -9.53 7.69 1.64
N SER A 126 -8.41 6.96 1.67
CA SER A 126 -7.56 6.81 2.85
C SER A 126 -6.35 7.74 2.86
N GLU A 127 -6.04 8.41 1.74
CA GLU A 127 -4.85 9.25 1.54
C GLU A 127 -4.59 10.20 2.72
N LYS A 128 -5.60 10.98 3.12
CA LYS A 128 -5.47 11.95 4.23
C LYS A 128 -5.14 11.27 5.56
N GLU A 129 -5.69 10.09 5.82
CA GLU A 129 -5.45 9.34 7.05
C GLU A 129 -4.07 8.69 7.04
N VAL A 130 -3.68 8.11 5.92
CA VAL A 130 -2.35 7.52 5.68
C VAL A 130 -1.28 8.59 5.87
N LEU A 131 -1.39 9.73 5.19
CA LEU A 131 -0.43 10.84 5.30
C LEU A 131 -0.32 11.36 6.73
N ARG A 132 -1.45 11.52 7.43
CA ARG A 132 -1.46 11.95 8.83
C ARG A 132 -0.73 10.96 9.74
N VAL A 133 -0.90 9.65 9.54
CA VAL A 133 -0.22 8.64 10.36
C VAL A 133 1.27 8.59 10.04
N MET A 134 1.64 8.71 8.76
CA MET A 134 3.04 8.82 8.34
C MET A 134 3.73 10.02 8.98
N GLU A 135 3.10 11.20 8.90
CA GLU A 135 3.59 12.45 9.50
C GLU A 135 3.71 12.32 11.01
N ARG A 136 2.69 11.80 11.68
CA ARG A 136 2.72 11.58 13.13
C ARG A 136 3.86 10.66 13.54
N GLU A 137 4.04 9.55 12.84
CA GLU A 137 5.13 8.61 13.14
C GLU A 137 6.49 9.24 12.84
N PHE A 138 6.61 10.01 11.77
CA PHE A 138 7.83 10.74 11.42
C PHE A 138 8.20 11.71 12.54
N MET A 139 7.26 12.58 12.92
CA MET A 139 7.44 13.57 13.97
C MET A 139 7.74 12.92 15.32
N ARG A 140 7.06 11.83 15.68
CA ARG A 140 7.33 11.07 16.92
C ARG A 140 8.77 10.60 17.01
N ARG A 141 9.37 10.14 15.92
CA ARG A 141 10.76 9.68 15.90
C ARG A 141 11.76 10.83 15.90
N VAL A 142 11.39 11.95 15.31
CA VAL A 142 12.19 13.18 15.28
C VAL A 142 12.26 13.84 16.66
N THR A 143 11.12 14.00 17.33
CA THR A 143 11.00 14.76 18.58
C THR A 143 11.12 13.90 19.84
N GLY A 144 10.91 12.59 19.73
CA GLY A 144 10.88 11.65 20.86
C GLY A 144 12.24 11.19 21.38
N ARG A 145 13.27 12.06 21.34
CA ARG A 145 14.49 11.87 22.14
C ARG A 145 14.27 12.36 23.56
#